data_AF-A0A0C1K927-F1
#
_entry.id   AF-A0A0C1K927-F1
#
_cell.length_a   1.000
_cell.length_b   1.000
_cell.length_c   1.000
_cell.angle_alpha   90.00
_cell.angle_beta   90.00
_cell.angle_gamma   90.00
#
_symmetry.space_group_name_H-M   'P 1'
#
loop_
_entity.id
_entity.type
_entity.pdbx_description
1 polymer ?
#
loop_
_entity_poly.entity_id
_entity_poly.type
_entity_poly.pdbx_seq_one_letter_code
_entity_poly.pdbx_strand_id
1 'polypeptide(L)'
;MQLQELYLSNNQLTTLPTEIGQLLQLQELYLSNNQLTTLPTQIEQLSQLQELGLNHNQLTILPAEIGQLSKLQRLGLSNNQLASLPLEIEQLSQLQTLDLSSNKLTSLPVEIRQLSQLKELGLNNNQLTSLPTEIGQLPQLQGLGLNNNQLTTVPAEIGQLSKLQRLGLSNNQITILPAEIGQLSKLQRLGLSNNQLASLPLEIEQLSHLQWFGLDHNQLTFLPVEIGQLLHLEVLDLDHNQLTTLPAEIGLLSQLQGLQLKENPLGSIPDEVRRRFCL
;
A
#
# COMPACT_ATOMS: atom_id res chain seq x y z
N MET A 1 25.98 -23.17 22.26
CA MET A 1 24.81 -22.81 21.44
C MET A 1 24.86 -21.31 21.24
N GLN A 2 24.83 -20.82 20.00
CA GLN A 2 24.75 -19.38 19.71
C GLN A 2 23.28 -19.01 19.46
N LEU A 3 22.85 -17.87 20.00
CA LEU A 3 21.46 -17.42 19.97
C LEU A 3 21.04 -17.08 18.53
N GLN A 4 19.90 -17.61 18.08
CA GLN A 4 19.35 -17.37 16.73
C GLN A 4 18.12 -16.47 16.75
N GLU A 5 17.35 -16.48 17.83
CA GLU A 5 16.14 -15.68 17.96
C GLU A 5 16.21 -14.89 19.27
N LEU A 6 15.87 -13.61 19.22
CA LEU A 6 15.83 -12.74 20.39
C LEU A 6 14.53 -11.93 20.42
N TYR A 7 13.71 -12.22 21.44
CA TYR A 7 12.43 -11.58 21.67
C TYR A 7 12.55 -10.58 22.83
N LEU A 8 12.48 -9.29 22.49
CA LEU A 8 12.57 -8.16 23.41
C LEU A 8 11.35 -7.22 23.27
N SER A 9 10.28 -7.69 22.64
CA SER A 9 9.07 -6.90 22.42
C SER A 9 8.30 -6.65 23.72
N ASN A 10 7.56 -5.54 23.79
CA ASN A 10 6.77 -5.12 24.96
C ASN A 10 7.62 -4.85 26.21
N ASN A 11 8.73 -4.14 26.04
CA ASN A 11 9.58 -3.69 27.13
C ASN A 11 9.63 -2.15 27.16
N GLN A 12 10.53 -1.60 27.98
CA GLN A 12 10.76 -0.16 28.11
C GLN A 12 12.15 0.23 27.60
N LEU A 13 12.69 -0.51 26.62
CA LEU A 13 14.02 -0.24 26.09
C LEU A 13 14.02 1.11 25.38
N THR A 14 14.88 2.01 25.84
CA THR A 14 15.09 3.33 25.20
C THR A 14 16.25 3.31 24.21
N THR A 15 17.18 2.35 24.37
CA THR A 15 18.31 2.11 23.47
C THR A 15 18.60 0.61 23.34
N LEU A 16 19.38 0.24 22.33
CA LEU A 16 20.05 -1.05 22.26
C LEU A 16 21.54 -0.88 22.54
N PRO A 17 22.15 -1.78 23.34
CA PRO A 17 23.60 -1.78 23.54
C PRO A 17 24.34 -2.15 22.26
N THR A 18 25.57 -1.66 22.09
CA THR A 18 26.39 -1.94 20.90
C THR A 18 26.80 -3.41 20.83
N GLU A 19 26.82 -4.11 21.97
CA GLU A 19 27.07 -5.54 22.10
C GLU A 19 26.03 -6.41 21.38
N ILE A 20 24.88 -5.86 20.95
CA ILE A 20 23.93 -6.59 20.11
C ILE A 20 24.60 -7.16 18.85
N GLY A 21 25.58 -6.44 18.29
CA GLY A 21 26.33 -6.87 17.10
C GLY A 21 27.19 -8.11 17.32
N GLN A 22 27.41 -8.53 18.57
CA GLN A 22 28.12 -9.78 18.89
C GLN A 22 27.27 -11.04 18.68
N LEU A 23 25.96 -10.89 18.47
CA LEU A 23 25.03 -12.00 18.21
C LEU A 23 25.10 -12.44 16.73
N LEU A 24 26.29 -12.90 16.29
CA LEU A 24 26.60 -13.17 14.88
C LEU A 24 25.76 -14.26 14.20
N GLN A 25 25.00 -15.06 14.96
CA GLN A 25 24.10 -16.09 14.43
C GLN A 25 22.63 -15.71 14.53
N LEU A 26 22.31 -14.49 14.95
CA LEU A 26 20.95 -14.03 15.10
C LEU A 26 20.27 -13.93 13.73
N GLN A 27 19.13 -14.59 13.62
CA GLN A 27 18.26 -14.63 12.44
C GLN A 27 17.00 -13.81 12.67
N GLU A 28 16.49 -13.74 13.89
CA GLU A 28 15.27 -13.00 14.21
C GLU A 28 15.46 -12.11 15.44
N LEU A 29 15.12 -10.83 15.30
CA LEU A 29 15.18 -9.83 16.36
C LEU A 29 13.86 -9.06 16.46
N TYR A 30 13.11 -9.30 17.52
CA TYR A 30 11.82 -8.65 17.75
C TYR A 30 11.88 -7.65 18.91
N LEU A 31 11.81 -6.37 18.56
CA LEU A 31 11.94 -5.20 19.43
C LEU A 31 10.67 -4.33 19.42
N SER A 32 9.54 -4.88 18.99
CA SER A 32 8.31 -4.10 18.84
C SER A 32 7.74 -3.66 20.20
N ASN A 33 7.04 -2.53 20.26
CA ASN A 33 6.50 -1.97 21.51
C ASN A 33 7.60 -1.69 22.54
N ASN A 34 8.53 -0.80 22.18
CA ASN A 34 9.57 -0.27 23.06
C ASN A 34 9.62 1.26 22.92
N GLN A 35 10.69 1.90 23.41
CA GLN A 35 10.89 3.35 23.38
C GLN A 35 12.18 3.71 22.63
N LEU A 36 12.62 2.87 21.69
CA LEU A 36 13.86 3.07 20.94
C LEU A 36 13.76 4.34 20.09
N THR A 37 14.73 5.24 20.25
CA THR A 37 14.83 6.47 19.45
C THR A 37 15.80 6.34 18.29
N THR A 38 16.78 5.42 18.39
CA THR A 38 17.75 5.08 17.34
C THR A 38 18.13 3.60 17.41
N LEU A 39 18.83 3.12 16.37
CA LEU A 39 19.55 1.85 16.37
C LEU A 39 21.07 2.11 16.43
N PRO A 40 21.85 1.29 17.15
CA PRO A 40 23.31 1.37 17.11
C PRO A 40 23.85 0.95 15.75
N THR A 41 24.97 1.54 15.31
CA THR A 41 25.59 1.21 14.01
C THR A 41 26.03 -0.26 13.94
N GLN A 42 26.34 -0.88 15.08
CA GLN A 42 26.70 -2.30 15.19
C GLN A 42 25.58 -3.27 14.74
N ILE A 43 24.38 -2.78 14.42
CA ILE A 43 23.35 -3.59 13.77
C ILE A 43 23.86 -4.24 12.48
N GLU A 44 24.79 -3.58 11.75
CA GLU A 44 25.42 -4.14 10.53
C GLU A 44 26.08 -5.51 10.74
N GLN A 45 26.48 -5.83 11.99
CA GLN A 45 27.18 -7.07 12.31
C GLN A 45 26.25 -8.28 12.32
N LEU A 46 24.93 -8.06 12.37
CA LEU A 46 23.91 -9.10 12.35
C LEU A 46 23.69 -9.65 10.92
N SER A 47 24.77 -10.09 10.28
CA SER A 47 24.78 -10.57 8.88
C SER A 47 23.89 -11.79 8.57
N GLN A 48 23.39 -12.48 9.61
CA GLN A 48 22.47 -13.62 9.48
C GLN A 48 21.00 -13.22 9.64
N LEU A 49 20.71 -11.95 9.95
CA LEU A 49 19.36 -11.49 10.28
C LEU A 49 18.44 -11.57 9.06
N GLN A 50 17.30 -12.20 9.26
CA GLN A 50 16.24 -12.42 8.26
C GLN A 50 14.99 -11.61 8.62
N GLU A 51 14.70 -11.46 9.92
CA GLU A 51 13.54 -10.70 10.39
C GLU A 51 13.93 -9.69 11.48
N LEU A 52 13.52 -8.43 11.29
CA LEU A 52 13.72 -7.34 12.23
C LEU A 52 12.40 -6.62 12.49
N GLY A 53 11.84 -6.82 13.69
CA GLY A 53 10.58 -6.22 14.12
C GLY A 53 10.80 -5.01 15.03
N LEU A 54 10.61 -3.80 14.51
CA LEU A 54 10.81 -2.53 15.23
C LEU A 54 9.52 -1.70 15.33
N ASN A 55 8.36 -2.32 15.12
CA ASN A 55 7.07 -1.65 15.17
C ASN A 55 6.82 -0.99 16.54
N HIS A 56 6.08 0.12 16.59
CA HIS A 56 5.73 0.82 17.84
C HIS A 56 6.96 1.19 18.67
N ASN A 57 7.82 2.03 18.09
CA ASN A 57 8.98 2.64 18.75
C ASN A 57 8.95 4.16 18.51
N GLN A 58 10.06 4.85 18.79
CA GLN A 58 10.21 6.30 18.63
C GLN A 58 11.33 6.64 17.64
N LEU A 59 11.63 5.74 16.69
CA LEU A 59 12.72 5.90 15.74
C LEU A 59 12.46 7.11 14.85
N THR A 60 13.40 8.06 14.83
CA THR A 60 13.33 9.24 13.96
C THR A 60 14.12 9.07 12.66
N ILE A 61 15.11 8.16 12.68
CA ILE A 61 15.98 7.83 11.54
C ILE A 61 16.38 6.35 11.62
N LEU A 62 16.67 5.76 10.47
CA LEU A 62 17.40 4.50 10.37
C LEU A 62 18.88 4.77 10.06
N PRO A 63 19.83 4.12 10.75
CA PRO A 63 21.24 4.22 10.39
C PRO A 63 21.49 3.64 8.99
N ALA A 64 22.49 4.16 8.27
CA ALA A 64 22.88 3.67 6.94
C ALA A 64 23.28 2.18 6.98
N GLU A 65 23.83 1.77 8.12
CA GLU A 65 24.24 0.41 8.47
C GLU A 65 23.10 -0.62 8.35
N ILE A 66 21.83 -0.19 8.34
CA ILE A 66 20.70 -1.09 8.05
C ILE A 66 20.85 -1.80 6.71
N GLY A 67 21.44 -1.14 5.70
CA GLY A 67 21.66 -1.71 4.37
C GLY A 67 22.57 -2.94 4.36
N GLN A 68 23.41 -3.11 5.39
CA GLN A 68 24.33 -4.25 5.50
C GLN A 68 23.62 -5.57 5.88
N LEU A 69 22.34 -5.51 6.26
CA LEU A 69 21.52 -6.68 6.56
C LEU A 69 21.06 -7.40 5.28
N SER A 70 22.02 -7.85 4.47
CA SER A 70 21.80 -8.40 3.12
C SER A 70 20.89 -9.65 3.06
N LYS A 71 20.67 -10.34 4.19
CA LYS A 71 19.77 -11.49 4.30
C LYS A 71 18.37 -11.13 4.78
N LEU A 72 18.11 -9.86 5.10
CA LEU A 72 16.85 -9.42 5.68
C LEU A 72 15.71 -9.61 4.68
N GLN A 73 14.67 -10.31 5.10
CA GLN A 73 13.47 -10.62 4.33
C GLN A 73 12.26 -9.83 4.84
N ARG A 74 12.22 -9.51 6.15
CA ARG A 74 11.15 -8.74 6.76
C ARG A 74 11.68 -7.62 7.63
N LEU A 75 11.19 -6.42 7.38
CA LEU A 75 11.50 -5.24 8.18
C LEU A 75 10.18 -4.56 8.58
N GLY A 76 9.84 -4.68 9.86
CA GLY A 76 8.69 -4.00 10.45
C GLY A 76 9.11 -2.71 11.12
N LEU A 77 8.62 -1.57 10.65
CA LEU A 77 8.94 -0.23 11.13
C LEU A 77 7.70 0.62 11.38
N SER A 78 6.53 -0.02 11.42
CA SER A 78 5.28 0.71 11.58
C SER A 78 5.21 1.44 12.92
N ASN A 79 4.45 2.53 13.01
CA ASN A 79 4.27 3.31 14.24
C ASN A 79 5.61 3.78 14.83
N ASN A 80 6.36 4.53 14.03
CA ASN A 80 7.60 5.21 14.42
C ASN A 80 7.49 6.71 14.05
N GLN A 81 8.63 7.42 14.01
CA GLN A 81 8.69 8.83 13.67
C GLN A 81 9.63 9.11 12.49
N LEU A 82 9.82 8.12 11.60
CA LEU A 82 10.73 8.23 10.47
C LEU A 82 10.24 9.31 9.51
N ALA A 83 11.10 10.30 9.23
CA ALA A 83 10.82 11.36 8.25
C ALA A 83 11.31 11.00 6.83
N SER A 84 12.31 10.12 6.73
CA SER A 84 12.86 9.61 5.48
C SER A 84 13.44 8.22 5.67
N LEU A 85 13.77 7.56 4.56
CA LEU A 85 14.59 6.35 4.53
C LEU A 85 16.02 6.71 4.11
N PRO A 86 17.04 6.00 4.63
CA PRO A 86 18.41 6.09 4.11
C PRO A 86 18.48 5.51 2.69
N LEU A 87 19.39 6.02 1.85
CA LEU A 87 19.59 5.52 0.48
C LEU A 87 20.05 4.06 0.49
N GLU A 88 20.76 3.64 1.53
CA GLU A 88 21.26 2.28 1.74
C GLU A 88 20.14 1.23 1.86
N ILE A 89 18.87 1.63 1.93
CA ILE A 89 17.73 0.71 1.80
C ILE A 89 17.84 -0.11 0.51
N GLU A 90 18.46 0.41 -0.56
CA GLU A 90 18.70 -0.32 -1.80
C GLU A 90 19.47 -1.64 -1.63
N GLN A 91 20.28 -1.74 -0.57
CA GLN A 91 21.15 -2.89 -0.34
C GLN A 91 20.38 -4.10 0.21
N LEU A 92 19.13 -3.90 0.68
CA LEU A 92 18.25 -4.95 1.20
C LEU A 92 17.60 -5.77 0.06
N SER A 93 18.42 -6.33 -0.82
CA SER A 93 17.99 -7.02 -2.05
C SER A 93 17.13 -8.27 -1.81
N GLN A 94 17.14 -8.86 -0.61
CA GLN A 94 16.32 -10.01 -0.23
C GLN A 94 15.00 -9.64 0.46
N LEU A 95 14.73 -8.34 0.65
CA LEU A 95 13.57 -7.88 1.39
C LEU A 95 12.28 -8.21 0.64
N GLN A 96 11.36 -8.88 1.33
CA GLN A 96 10.06 -9.30 0.81
C GLN A 96 8.90 -8.51 1.42
N THR A 97 9.07 -8.06 2.66
CA THR A 97 8.07 -7.27 3.38
C THR A 97 8.73 -6.07 4.04
N LEU A 98 8.21 -4.88 3.73
CA LEU A 98 8.60 -3.62 4.36
C LEU A 98 7.33 -2.91 4.83
N ASP A 99 7.18 -2.77 6.15
CA ASP A 99 6.07 -2.01 6.72
C ASP A 99 6.57 -0.72 7.37
N LEU A 100 6.23 0.39 6.74
CA LEU A 100 6.54 1.76 7.15
C LEU A 100 5.27 2.54 7.52
N SER A 101 4.15 1.84 7.74
CA SER A 101 2.88 2.48 8.05
C SER A 101 2.95 3.31 9.34
N SER A 102 2.21 4.39 9.44
CA SER A 102 2.19 5.26 10.64
C SER A 102 3.57 5.83 10.97
N ASN A 103 4.18 6.52 10.01
CA ASN A 103 5.42 7.29 10.17
C ASN A 103 5.20 8.75 9.73
N LYS A 104 6.27 9.50 9.51
CA LYS A 104 6.26 10.91 9.07
C LYS A 104 6.90 11.07 7.68
N LEU A 105 6.88 10.02 6.85
CA LEU A 105 7.52 10.04 5.54
C LEU A 105 6.81 11.04 4.62
N THR A 106 7.58 11.96 4.03
CA THR A 106 7.08 12.94 3.05
C THR A 106 7.36 12.53 1.61
N SER A 107 8.36 11.65 1.40
CA SER A 107 8.68 11.06 0.10
C SER A 107 9.30 9.67 0.26
N LEU A 108 9.43 8.95 -0.85
CA LEU A 108 10.25 7.74 -0.96
C LEU A 108 11.51 8.03 -1.76
N PRO A 109 12.66 7.43 -1.41
CA PRO A 109 13.87 7.52 -2.21
C PRO A 109 13.73 6.74 -3.53
N VAL A 110 14.44 7.16 -4.58
CA VAL A 110 14.44 6.48 -5.90
C VAL A 110 15.05 5.08 -5.81
N GLU A 111 15.91 4.88 -4.81
CA GLU A 111 16.56 3.63 -4.41
C GLU A 111 15.57 2.50 -4.10
N ILE A 112 14.30 2.80 -3.83
CA ILE A 112 13.26 1.78 -3.59
C ILE A 112 13.16 0.75 -4.72
N ARG A 113 13.47 1.13 -5.97
CA ARG A 113 13.50 0.23 -7.15
C ARG A 113 14.41 -0.99 -6.99
N GLN A 114 15.42 -0.91 -6.12
CA GLN A 114 16.39 -1.98 -5.93
C GLN A 114 15.84 -3.12 -5.06
N LEU A 115 14.70 -2.93 -4.40
CA LEU A 115 14.01 -3.96 -3.62
C LEU A 115 13.29 -4.98 -4.52
N SER A 116 14.05 -5.66 -5.38
CA SER A 116 13.54 -6.53 -6.45
C SER A 116 12.73 -7.73 -5.98
N GLN A 117 12.85 -8.13 -4.70
CA GLN A 117 12.09 -9.23 -4.08
C GLN A 117 10.87 -8.77 -3.28
N LEU A 118 10.62 -7.46 -3.22
CA LEU A 118 9.56 -6.90 -2.38
C LEU A 118 8.17 -7.32 -2.88
N LYS A 119 7.38 -7.91 -1.99
CA LYS A 119 6.02 -8.38 -2.25
C LYS A 119 4.99 -7.49 -1.57
N GLU A 120 5.31 -6.99 -0.38
CA GLU A 120 4.41 -6.16 0.41
C GLU A 120 5.12 -4.89 0.86
N LEU A 121 4.52 -3.74 0.53
CA LEU A 121 4.97 -2.42 0.94
C LEU A 121 3.84 -1.66 1.66
N GLY A 122 3.98 -1.51 2.96
CA GLY A 122 3.06 -0.75 3.81
C GLY A 122 3.54 0.68 3.98
N LEU A 123 2.75 1.65 3.53
CA LEU A 123 3.03 3.10 3.63
C LEU A 123 1.81 3.88 4.12
N ASN A 124 0.83 3.19 4.69
CA ASN A 124 -0.40 3.82 5.18
C ASN A 124 -0.08 4.83 6.29
N ASN A 125 -0.88 5.90 6.44
CA ASN A 125 -0.72 6.89 7.51
C ASN A 125 0.69 7.54 7.50
N ASN A 126 1.06 8.14 6.38
CA ASN A 126 2.27 8.95 6.25
C ASN A 126 1.90 10.35 5.73
N GLN A 127 2.89 11.12 5.29
CA GLN A 127 2.72 12.48 4.75
C GLN A 127 3.17 12.55 3.29
N LEU A 128 3.06 11.44 2.55
CA LEU A 128 3.51 11.36 1.17
C LEU A 128 2.66 12.29 0.30
N THR A 129 3.32 13.23 -0.39
CA THR A 129 2.66 14.13 -1.35
C THR A 129 2.70 13.61 -2.78
N SER A 130 3.64 12.71 -3.08
CA SER A 130 3.80 12.04 -4.37
C SER A 130 4.49 10.68 -4.22
N LEU A 131 4.45 9.89 -5.28
CA LEU A 131 5.25 8.67 -5.43
C LEU A 131 6.35 8.89 -6.47
N PRO A 132 7.56 8.36 -6.27
CA PRO A 132 8.57 8.31 -7.33
C PRO A 132 8.10 7.38 -8.46
N THR A 133 8.49 7.65 -9.70
CA THR A 133 8.15 6.79 -10.85
C THR A 133 8.80 5.41 -10.73
N GLU A 134 9.92 5.34 -10.01
CA GLU A 134 10.64 4.13 -9.62
C GLU A 134 9.77 3.11 -8.85
N ILE A 135 8.63 3.51 -8.28
CA ILE A 135 7.70 2.58 -7.65
C ILE A 135 7.24 1.49 -8.62
N GLY A 136 7.10 1.80 -9.91
CA GLY A 136 6.72 0.86 -10.96
C GLY A 136 7.77 -0.23 -11.23
N GLN A 137 8.99 -0.06 -10.72
CA GLN A 137 10.11 -0.96 -10.95
C GLN A 137 10.24 -2.06 -9.86
N LEU A 138 9.15 -2.35 -9.13
CA LEU A 138 9.08 -3.41 -8.13
C LEU A 138 8.39 -4.67 -8.72
N PRO A 139 9.14 -5.59 -9.38
CA PRO A 139 8.55 -6.63 -10.23
C PRO A 139 7.80 -7.73 -9.46
N GLN A 140 7.97 -7.81 -8.14
CA GLN A 140 7.36 -8.82 -7.29
C GLN A 140 6.22 -8.29 -6.42
N LEU A 141 5.91 -6.98 -6.50
CA LEU A 141 4.98 -6.34 -5.59
C LEU A 141 3.55 -6.85 -5.81
N GLN A 142 2.91 -7.24 -4.71
CA GLN A 142 1.57 -7.83 -4.66
C GLN A 142 0.62 -6.96 -3.82
N GLY A 143 1.13 -6.33 -2.76
CA GLY A 143 0.38 -5.37 -1.96
C GLY A 143 1.11 -4.04 -1.81
N LEU A 144 0.39 -2.96 -2.07
CA LEU A 144 0.83 -1.58 -1.87
C LEU A 144 -0.24 -0.82 -1.07
N GLY A 145 0.08 -0.47 0.17
CA GLY A 145 -0.80 0.30 1.05
C GLY A 145 -0.36 1.76 1.13
N LEU A 146 -1.17 2.68 0.63
CA LEU A 146 -0.92 4.13 0.61
C LEU A 146 -2.08 4.92 1.23
N ASN A 147 -2.94 4.25 2.00
CA ASN A 147 -4.09 4.92 2.60
C ASN A 147 -3.65 6.01 3.57
N ASN A 148 -4.43 7.07 3.74
CA ASN A 148 -4.15 8.17 4.67
C ASN A 148 -2.79 8.82 4.38
N ASN A 149 -2.66 9.40 3.19
CA ASN A 149 -1.51 10.21 2.76
C ASN A 149 -2.01 11.54 2.18
N GLN A 150 -1.13 12.29 1.51
CA GLN A 150 -1.44 13.58 0.89
C GLN A 150 -1.24 13.52 -0.63
N LEU A 151 -1.41 12.34 -1.24
CA LEU A 151 -1.20 12.13 -2.67
C LEU A 151 -2.26 12.91 -3.47
N THR A 152 -1.82 13.71 -4.43
CA THR A 152 -2.71 14.42 -5.36
C THR A 152 -2.85 13.72 -6.71
N THR A 153 -1.87 12.89 -7.06
CA THR A 153 -1.82 12.08 -8.28
C THR A 153 -1.20 10.71 -7.99
N VAL A 154 -1.39 9.78 -8.93
CA VAL A 154 -0.68 8.50 -8.99
C VAL A 154 0.14 8.49 -10.28
N PRO A 155 1.44 8.14 -10.26
CA PRO A 155 2.26 8.10 -11.47
C PRO A 155 1.77 7.01 -12.44
N ALA A 156 1.92 7.24 -13.74
CA ALA A 156 1.57 6.27 -14.79
C ALA A 156 2.32 4.95 -14.62
N GLU A 157 3.54 5.00 -14.09
CA GLU A 157 4.37 3.84 -13.81
C GLU A 157 3.76 2.87 -12.81
N ILE A 158 2.69 3.24 -12.09
CA ILE A 158 1.92 2.28 -11.28
C ILE A 158 1.46 1.08 -12.13
N GLY A 159 1.12 1.30 -13.40
CA GLY A 159 0.70 0.24 -14.33
C GLY A 159 1.76 -0.83 -14.59
N GLN A 160 3.04 -0.55 -14.29
CA GLN A 160 4.14 -1.49 -14.47
C GLN A 160 4.16 -2.59 -13.39
N LEU A 161 3.40 -2.43 -12.29
CA LEU A 161 3.29 -3.40 -11.20
C LEU A 161 2.42 -4.61 -11.59
N SER A 162 2.89 -5.40 -12.55
CA SER A 162 2.16 -6.52 -13.19
C SER A 162 1.70 -7.64 -12.24
N LYS A 163 2.22 -7.71 -11.01
CA LYS A 163 1.83 -8.69 -9.98
C LYS A 163 0.94 -8.12 -8.88
N LEU A 164 0.61 -6.83 -8.94
CA LEU A 164 -0.14 -6.16 -7.88
C LEU A 164 -1.56 -6.72 -7.78
N GLN A 165 -1.95 -7.10 -6.58
CA GLN A 165 -3.25 -7.66 -6.25
C GLN A 165 -4.06 -6.73 -5.35
N ARG A 166 -3.39 -5.95 -4.50
CA ARG A 166 -4.04 -5.03 -3.55
C ARG A 166 -3.39 -3.66 -3.63
N LEU A 167 -4.20 -2.65 -3.93
CA LEU A 167 -3.80 -1.25 -3.94
C LEU A 167 -4.76 -0.43 -3.07
N GLY A 168 -4.24 0.10 -1.96
CA GLY A 168 -4.96 1.01 -1.08
C GLY A 168 -4.52 2.45 -1.31
N LEU A 169 -5.43 3.32 -1.74
CA LEU A 169 -5.21 4.74 -2.00
C LEU A 169 -6.27 5.61 -1.29
N SER A 170 -7.02 5.03 -0.36
CA SER A 170 -8.12 5.72 0.33
C SER A 170 -7.61 6.83 1.25
N ASN A 171 -8.42 7.86 1.47
CA ASN A 171 -8.05 9.02 2.29
C ASN A 171 -6.79 9.71 1.75
N ASN A 172 -6.88 10.19 0.51
CA ASN A 172 -5.86 11.00 -0.14
C ASN A 172 -6.54 12.23 -0.79
N GLN A 173 -5.82 12.97 -1.64
CA GLN A 173 -6.32 14.15 -2.37
C GLN A 173 -6.29 13.89 -3.88
N ILE A 174 -6.46 12.63 -4.30
CA ILE A 174 -6.31 12.22 -5.70
C ILE A 174 -7.48 12.79 -6.50
N THR A 175 -7.15 13.54 -7.56
CA THR A 175 -8.13 14.19 -8.44
C THR A 175 -8.38 13.40 -9.72
N ILE A 176 -7.39 12.62 -10.17
CA ILE A 176 -7.43 11.82 -11.39
C ILE A 176 -6.61 10.54 -11.22
N LEU A 177 -7.07 9.45 -11.83
CA LEU A 177 -6.28 8.24 -12.01
C LEU A 177 -5.60 8.24 -13.39
N PRO A 178 -4.34 7.78 -13.49
CA PRO A 178 -3.71 7.54 -14.78
C PRO A 178 -4.44 6.42 -15.53
N ALA A 179 -4.49 6.48 -16.87
CA ALA A 179 -5.06 5.42 -17.71
C ALA A 179 -4.34 4.08 -17.47
N GLU A 180 -3.06 4.13 -17.17
CA GLU A 180 -2.19 2.99 -16.87
C GLU A 180 -2.64 2.19 -15.64
N ILE A 181 -3.56 2.71 -14.82
CA ILE A 181 -4.18 1.91 -13.74
C ILE A 181 -4.82 0.63 -14.30
N GLY A 182 -5.37 0.67 -15.52
CA GLY A 182 -5.95 -0.49 -16.20
C GLY A 182 -4.94 -1.62 -16.48
N GLN A 183 -3.64 -1.31 -16.52
CA GLN A 183 -2.59 -2.30 -16.77
C GLN A 183 -2.35 -3.25 -15.59
N LEU A 184 -2.93 -2.95 -14.42
CA LEU A 184 -2.88 -3.79 -13.22
C LEU A 184 -3.79 -5.03 -13.35
N SER A 185 -3.50 -5.89 -14.33
CA SER A 185 -4.32 -7.04 -14.73
C SER A 185 -4.52 -8.11 -13.65
N LYS A 186 -3.75 -8.08 -12.55
CA LYS A 186 -3.87 -8.99 -11.40
C LYS A 186 -4.56 -8.35 -10.20
N LEU A 187 -4.98 -7.09 -10.30
CA LEU A 187 -5.57 -6.35 -9.20
C LEU A 187 -6.92 -6.95 -8.82
N GLN A 188 -7.08 -7.25 -7.54
CA GLN A 188 -8.29 -7.82 -6.95
C GLN A 188 -9.00 -6.82 -6.05
N ARG A 189 -8.24 -5.92 -5.40
CA ARG A 189 -8.77 -4.91 -4.48
C ARG A 189 -8.17 -3.55 -4.78
N LEU A 190 -9.05 -2.60 -5.07
CA LEU A 190 -8.70 -1.20 -5.29
C LEU A 190 -9.51 -0.31 -4.34
N GLY A 191 -8.84 0.33 -3.39
CA GLY A 191 -9.43 1.30 -2.48
C GLY A 191 -9.10 2.72 -2.90
N LEU A 192 -10.12 3.50 -3.21
CA LEU A 192 -10.04 4.92 -3.59
C LEU A 192 -11.03 5.79 -2.81
N SER A 193 -11.66 5.22 -1.78
CA SER A 193 -12.56 5.92 -0.87
C SER A 193 -11.95 7.22 -0.33
N ASN A 194 -12.76 8.26 -0.12
CA ASN A 194 -12.31 9.54 0.44
C ASN A 194 -11.17 10.18 -0.38
N ASN A 195 -11.48 10.52 -1.63
CA ASN A 195 -10.59 11.25 -2.56
C ASN A 195 -11.39 12.37 -3.27
N GLN A 196 -10.82 12.96 -4.31
CA GLN A 196 -11.41 14.06 -5.08
C GLN A 196 -11.65 13.66 -6.54
N LEU A 197 -11.90 12.37 -6.81
CA LEU A 197 -12.08 11.86 -8.16
C LEU A 197 -13.39 12.38 -8.75
N ALA A 198 -13.30 13.05 -9.90
CA ALA A 198 -14.47 13.53 -10.65
C ALA A 198 -14.94 12.54 -11.72
N SER A 199 -14.04 11.67 -12.19
CA SER A 199 -14.30 10.63 -13.19
C SER A 199 -13.34 9.44 -13.01
N LEU A 200 -13.64 8.35 -13.73
CA LEU A 200 -12.76 7.20 -13.89
C LEU A 200 -12.25 7.13 -15.35
N PRO A 201 -11.01 6.65 -15.60
CA PRO A 201 -10.53 6.38 -16.94
C PRO A 201 -11.27 5.20 -17.57
N LEU A 202 -11.39 5.15 -18.90
CA LEU A 202 -12.10 4.06 -19.59
C LEU A 202 -11.37 2.72 -19.42
N GLU A 203 -10.05 2.79 -19.27
CA GLU A 203 -9.14 1.66 -19.08
C GLU A 203 -9.43 0.84 -17.81
N ILE A 204 -10.32 1.29 -16.92
CA ILE A 204 -10.79 0.45 -15.82
C ILE A 204 -11.38 -0.88 -16.30
N GLU A 205 -11.90 -0.98 -17.53
CA GLU A 205 -12.35 -2.27 -18.11
C GLU A 205 -11.26 -3.36 -18.10
N GLN A 206 -9.98 -2.98 -18.08
CA GLN A 206 -8.85 -3.90 -18.13
C GLN A 206 -8.58 -4.57 -16.78
N LEU A 207 -9.18 -4.08 -15.68
CA LEU A 207 -9.09 -4.64 -14.33
C LEU A 207 -9.94 -5.93 -14.18
N SER A 208 -9.73 -6.88 -15.09
CA SER A 208 -10.53 -8.10 -15.25
C SER A 208 -10.61 -9.02 -14.03
N HIS A 209 -9.72 -8.89 -13.05
CA HIS A 209 -9.70 -9.68 -11.82
C HIS A 209 -10.21 -8.91 -10.59
N LEU A 210 -10.69 -7.67 -10.76
CA LEU A 210 -11.11 -6.82 -9.65
C LEU A 210 -12.36 -7.39 -8.99
N GLN A 211 -12.30 -7.58 -7.68
CA GLN A 211 -13.37 -8.13 -6.86
C GLN A 211 -13.96 -7.08 -5.92
N TRP A 212 -13.13 -6.17 -5.40
CA TRP A 212 -13.55 -5.11 -4.50
C TRP A 212 -13.07 -3.75 -5.02
N PHE A 213 -14.01 -2.84 -5.23
CA PHE A 213 -13.75 -1.49 -5.72
C PHE A 213 -14.44 -0.47 -4.82
N GLY A 214 -13.64 0.18 -3.95
CA GLY A 214 -14.11 1.24 -3.06
C GLY A 214 -13.91 2.61 -3.67
N LEU A 215 -15.00 3.33 -3.95
CA LEU A 215 -15.02 4.66 -4.56
C LEU A 215 -15.89 5.65 -3.76
N ASP A 216 -16.31 5.27 -2.55
CA ASP A 216 -17.16 6.12 -1.72
C ASP A 216 -16.47 7.44 -1.34
N HIS A 217 -17.25 8.47 -1.03
CA HIS A 217 -16.75 9.79 -0.65
C HIS A 217 -15.79 10.36 -1.72
N ASN A 218 -16.28 10.47 -2.96
CA ASN A 218 -15.60 11.11 -4.08
C ASN A 218 -16.52 12.16 -4.74
N GLN A 219 -16.13 12.66 -5.91
CA GLN A 219 -16.85 13.69 -6.67
C GLN A 219 -17.37 13.14 -8.00
N LEU A 220 -17.57 11.82 -8.11
CA LEU A 220 -17.94 11.16 -9.36
C LEU A 220 -19.32 11.64 -9.82
N THR A 221 -19.40 12.15 -11.04
CA THR A 221 -20.66 12.64 -11.64
C THR A 221 -21.31 11.61 -12.57
N PHE A 222 -20.51 10.71 -13.14
CA PHE A 222 -20.94 9.58 -13.95
C PHE A 222 -19.95 8.42 -13.79
N LEU A 223 -20.36 7.23 -14.24
CA LEU A 223 -19.48 6.07 -14.41
C LEU A 223 -19.36 5.75 -15.91
N PRO A 224 -18.16 5.39 -16.39
CA PRO A 224 -17.98 4.91 -17.76
C PRO A 224 -18.74 3.58 -17.97
N VAL A 225 -19.22 3.32 -19.20
CA VAL A 225 -19.97 2.08 -19.53
C VAL A 225 -19.08 0.83 -19.40
N GLU A 226 -17.78 1.05 -19.55
CA GLU A 226 -16.66 0.14 -19.34
C GLU A 226 -16.68 -0.55 -17.97
N ILE A 227 -17.34 0.06 -16.96
CA ILE A 227 -17.55 -0.57 -15.66
C ILE A 227 -18.20 -1.95 -15.77
N GLY A 228 -19.05 -2.17 -16.79
CA GLY A 228 -19.71 -3.47 -17.02
C GLY A 228 -18.78 -4.60 -17.45
N GLN A 229 -17.51 -4.31 -17.77
CA GLN A 229 -16.50 -5.33 -18.12
C GLN A 229 -15.85 -5.95 -16.88
N LEU A 230 -16.11 -5.42 -15.68
CA LEU A 230 -15.57 -5.93 -14.41
C LEU A 230 -16.31 -7.18 -13.94
N LEU A 231 -16.31 -8.25 -14.74
CA LEU A 231 -17.18 -9.42 -14.54
C LEU A 231 -16.95 -10.20 -13.24
N HIS A 232 -15.79 -10.02 -12.59
CA HIS A 232 -15.45 -10.61 -11.29
C HIS A 232 -15.74 -9.70 -10.09
N LEU A 233 -16.30 -8.51 -10.33
CA LEU A 233 -16.57 -7.54 -9.27
C LEU A 233 -17.66 -8.07 -8.34
N GLU A 234 -17.31 -8.19 -7.06
CA GLU A 234 -18.19 -8.68 -6.00
C GLU A 234 -18.78 -7.51 -5.20
N VAL A 235 -17.99 -6.46 -4.98
CA VAL A 235 -18.40 -5.27 -4.24
C VAL A 235 -17.97 -4.01 -4.96
N LEU A 236 -18.94 -3.13 -5.21
CA LEU A 236 -18.76 -1.79 -5.71
C LEU A 236 -19.37 -0.81 -4.71
N ASP A 237 -18.52 0.00 -4.09
CA ASP A 237 -18.93 1.03 -3.15
C ASP A 237 -18.85 2.41 -3.81
N LEU A 238 -19.99 3.06 -3.99
CA LEU A 238 -20.15 4.38 -4.62
C LEU A 238 -20.88 5.35 -3.69
N ASP A 239 -21.02 5.03 -2.40
CA ASP A 239 -21.71 5.90 -1.44
C ASP A 239 -21.08 7.31 -1.44
N HIS A 240 -21.87 8.34 -1.17
CA HIS A 240 -21.39 9.74 -1.09
C HIS A 240 -20.62 10.20 -2.34
N ASN A 241 -21.29 10.19 -3.49
CA ASN A 241 -20.79 10.73 -4.76
C ASN A 241 -21.81 11.72 -5.36
N GLN A 242 -21.60 12.16 -6.60
CA GLN A 242 -22.48 13.10 -7.32
C GLN A 242 -23.16 12.44 -8.52
N LEU A 243 -23.38 11.12 -8.47
CA LEU A 243 -23.96 10.35 -9.57
C LEU A 243 -25.44 10.72 -9.75
N THR A 244 -25.80 11.13 -10.97
CA THR A 244 -27.18 11.45 -11.34
C THR A 244 -27.88 10.31 -12.08
N THR A 245 -27.11 9.42 -12.70
CA THR A 245 -27.55 8.20 -13.38
C THR A 245 -26.49 7.11 -13.22
N LEU A 246 -26.88 5.88 -13.51
CA LEU A 246 -25.98 4.74 -13.63
C LEU A 246 -25.96 4.24 -15.09
N PRO A 247 -24.83 3.70 -15.59
CA PRO A 247 -24.82 2.96 -16.85
C PRO A 247 -25.60 1.64 -16.70
N ALA A 248 -26.33 1.25 -17.75
CA ALA A 248 -27.13 0.02 -17.76
C ALA A 248 -26.23 -1.23 -17.64
N GLU A 249 -24.97 -1.11 -18.07
CA GLU A 249 -23.92 -2.11 -18.07
C GLU A 249 -23.57 -2.62 -16.68
N ILE A 250 -23.89 -1.89 -15.59
CA ILE A 250 -23.81 -2.43 -14.22
C ILE A 250 -24.68 -3.69 -14.06
N GLY A 251 -25.76 -3.82 -14.83
CA GLY A 251 -26.59 -5.03 -14.87
C GLY A 251 -25.86 -6.27 -15.39
N LEU A 252 -24.71 -6.11 -16.08
CA LEU A 252 -23.87 -7.21 -16.58
C LEU A 252 -22.95 -7.81 -15.52
N LEU A 253 -22.78 -7.14 -14.37
CA LEU A 253 -21.88 -7.55 -13.31
C LEU A 253 -22.42 -8.80 -12.58
N SER A 254 -22.14 -9.96 -13.18
CA SER A 254 -22.75 -11.23 -12.78
C SER A 254 -22.40 -11.66 -11.35
N GLN A 255 -21.20 -11.31 -10.86
CA GLN A 255 -20.71 -11.65 -9.52
C GLN A 255 -20.99 -10.58 -8.47
N LEU A 256 -21.60 -9.44 -8.83
CA LEU A 256 -21.82 -8.34 -7.89
C LEU A 256 -22.84 -8.73 -6.81
N GLN A 257 -22.40 -8.62 -5.57
CA GLN A 257 -23.16 -8.96 -4.36
C GLN A 257 -23.42 -7.72 -3.51
N GLY A 258 -22.49 -6.76 -3.52
CA GLY A 258 -22.63 -5.48 -2.83
C GLY A 258 -22.56 -4.32 -3.80
N LEU A 259 -23.67 -3.57 -3.93
CA LEU A 259 -23.71 -2.29 -4.64
C LEU A 259 -24.20 -1.22 -3.66
N GLN A 260 -23.29 -0.34 -3.26
CA GLN A 260 -23.59 0.76 -2.33
C GLN A 260 -23.69 2.06 -3.13
N LEU A 261 -24.82 2.77 -2.99
CA LEU A 261 -25.20 3.94 -3.78
C LEU A 261 -25.83 5.08 -2.95
N LYS A 262 -25.76 5.00 -1.62
CA LYS A 262 -26.33 5.99 -0.71
C LYS A 262 -25.72 7.36 -0.98
N GLU A 263 -26.48 8.39 -0.68
CA GLU A 263 -26.02 9.78 -0.79
C GLU A 263 -25.47 10.14 -2.17
N ASN A 264 -26.20 9.72 -3.21
CA ASN A 264 -26.04 10.19 -4.59
C ASN A 264 -27.36 10.84 -5.08
N PRO A 265 -27.31 11.90 -5.90
CA PRO A 265 -28.49 12.54 -6.47
C PRO A 265 -29.07 11.77 -7.67
N LEU A 266 -29.27 10.45 -7.55
CA LEU A 266 -29.76 9.58 -8.62
C LEU A 266 -31.22 9.91 -8.97
N GLY A 267 -31.47 10.30 -10.22
CA GLY A 267 -32.82 10.58 -10.71
C GLY A 267 -33.63 9.33 -11.04
N SER A 268 -32.95 8.28 -11.51
CA SER A 268 -33.53 6.96 -11.76
C SER A 268 -32.44 5.89 -11.78
N ILE A 269 -32.86 4.64 -11.62
CA ILE A 269 -31.99 3.46 -11.78
C ILE A 269 -32.40 2.76 -13.09
N PRO A 270 -31.46 2.43 -14.00
CA PRO A 270 -31.77 1.70 -15.23
C PRO A 270 -32.50 0.38 -14.98
N ASP A 271 -33.35 -0.03 -15.92
CA ASP A 271 -34.15 -1.26 -15.84
C ASP A 271 -33.30 -2.50 -15.63
N GLU A 272 -32.16 -2.58 -16.32
CA GLU A 272 -31.20 -3.68 -16.26
C GLU A 272 -30.66 -3.85 -14.84
N VAL A 273 -30.31 -2.73 -14.19
CA VAL A 273 -29.80 -2.69 -12.81
C VAL A 273 -30.93 -3.03 -11.82
N ARG A 274 -32.11 -2.42 -11.97
CA ARG A 274 -33.28 -2.71 -11.10
C ARG A 274 -33.67 -4.18 -11.14
N ARG A 275 -33.77 -4.76 -12.34
CA ARG A 275 -34.15 -6.17 -12.52
C ARG A 275 -33.09 -7.12 -11.95
N ARG A 276 -31.80 -6.79 -12.11
CA ARG A 276 -30.70 -7.64 -11.62
C ARG A 276 -30.62 -7.67 -10.10
N PHE A 277 -30.81 -6.52 -9.44
CA PHE A 277 -30.58 -6.34 -8.00
C PHE A 277 -31.87 -6.16 -7.18
N CYS A 278 -33.04 -6.30 -7.80
CA CYS A 278 -34.36 -6.16 -7.15
C CYS A 278 -34.54 -4.83 -6.40
N LEU A 279 -34.13 -3.73 -7.02
CA LEU A 279 -34.22 -2.35 -6.52
C LEU A 279 -35.53 -1.66 -6.92
#